data_AF-A0A849MLZ7-F1
#
_entry.id   AF-A0A849MLZ7-F1
#
_cell.length_a   1.000
_cell.length_b   1.000
_cell.length_c   1.000
_cell.angle_alpha   90.00
_cell.angle_beta   90.00
_cell.angle_gamma   90.00
#
_symmetry.space_group_name_H-M   'P 1'
#
loop_
_entity.id
_entity.type
_entity.pdbx_description
1 polymer ?
#
loop_
_entity_poly.entity_id
_entity_poly.type
_entity_poly.pdbx_seq_one_letter_code
_entity_poly.pdbx_strand_id
1 'polypeptide(L)'
;MTETELDKKIFLSVEIVKKVSVRAVNFDTYDVYVKNIEPGRPDKPILITPKDVPKRNMTTPEGRAAMVHSFAHIEFNAINLVLDLISRFRNMPEEFYLDWLQVFEEETKHFKLLRENLIDSGYDYGSFSAHDGLWAIAEQTKHDLLLRLAVVPRIMEARGLDVTPDLIDRFRQIKDDRMVSILELILEEEIGHVNFGTKWYRYLCQKMHQNPEDRFKEIINEFLPSAKTKRINQSARLKAGFIQSEIDYLATI
;
A
#
# COMPACT_ATOMS: atom_id res chain seq x y z
N MET A 1 -11.17 -0.24 -12.26
CA MET A 1 -11.98 -1.45 -12.05
C MET A 1 -12.96 -1.21 -10.90
N THR A 2 -14.26 -1.06 -11.19
CA THR A 2 -15.33 -0.75 -10.20
C THR A 2 -15.97 -1.99 -9.58
N GLU A 3 -15.49 -3.19 -9.90
CA GLU A 3 -16.04 -4.45 -9.40
C GLU A 3 -15.95 -4.51 -7.87
N THR A 4 -17.06 -4.84 -7.22
CA THR A 4 -17.21 -4.90 -5.75
C THR A 4 -17.25 -6.34 -5.26
N GLU A 5 -17.63 -7.30 -6.10
CA GLU A 5 -17.56 -8.72 -5.74
C GLU A 5 -16.08 -9.15 -5.66
N LEU A 6 -15.67 -9.66 -4.50
CA LEU A 6 -14.27 -9.88 -4.17
C LEU A 6 -13.58 -10.85 -5.14
N ASP A 7 -14.18 -12.02 -5.38
CA ASP A 7 -13.56 -13.07 -6.18
C ASP A 7 -13.40 -12.62 -7.64
N LYS A 8 -14.45 -12.01 -8.19
CA LYS A 8 -14.45 -11.44 -9.53
C LYS A 8 -13.49 -10.27 -9.65
N LYS A 9 -13.36 -9.43 -8.62
CA LYS A 9 -12.39 -8.33 -8.62
C LYS A 9 -10.95 -8.88 -8.67
N ILE A 10 -10.62 -9.87 -7.84
CA ILE A 10 -9.29 -10.48 -7.84
C ILE A 10 -9.01 -11.21 -9.17
N PHE A 11 -10.00 -11.90 -9.71
CA PHE A 11 -9.89 -12.50 -11.05
C PHE A 11 -9.59 -11.44 -12.12
N LEU A 12 -10.34 -10.33 -12.12
CA LEU A 12 -10.13 -9.23 -13.07
C LEU A 12 -8.78 -8.54 -12.87
N SER A 13 -8.28 -8.42 -11.63
CA SER A 13 -6.92 -7.92 -11.38
C SER A 13 -5.88 -8.76 -12.12
N VAL A 14 -5.97 -10.09 -12.01
CA VAL A 14 -5.05 -11.01 -12.70
C VAL A 14 -5.17 -10.87 -14.23
N GLU A 15 -6.38 -10.69 -14.77
CA GLU A 15 -6.59 -10.48 -16.20
C GLU A 15 -6.03 -9.13 -16.69
N ILE A 16 -6.09 -8.07 -15.87
CA ILE A 16 -5.45 -6.79 -16.17
C ILE A 16 -3.94 -6.97 -16.29
N VAL A 17 -3.32 -7.62 -15.31
CA VAL A 17 -1.86 -7.89 -15.29
C VAL A 17 -1.43 -8.64 -16.56
N LYS A 18 -2.16 -9.69 -16.96
CA LYS A 18 -1.88 -10.42 -18.21
C LYS A 18 -1.95 -9.56 -19.46
N LYS A 19 -2.89 -8.61 -19.52
CA LYS A 19 -3.00 -7.69 -20.66
C LYS A 19 -1.84 -6.70 -20.70
N VAL A 20 -1.39 -6.24 -19.53
CA VAL A 20 -0.23 -5.36 -19.39
C VAL A 20 1.05 -6.05 -19.86
N SER A 21 1.29 -7.30 -19.45
CA SER A 21 2.51 -8.02 -19.81
C SER A 21 2.68 -8.27 -21.31
N VAL A 22 1.57 -8.38 -22.06
CA VAL A 22 1.59 -8.50 -23.52
C VAL A 22 1.48 -7.15 -24.26
N ARG A 23 1.65 -6.02 -23.55
CA ARG A 23 1.50 -4.64 -24.07
C ARG A 23 0.16 -4.40 -24.78
N ALA A 24 -0.91 -5.09 -24.37
CA ALA A 24 -2.26 -4.90 -24.89
C ALA A 24 -3.03 -3.80 -24.13
N VAL A 25 -2.33 -2.76 -23.68
CA VAL A 25 -2.86 -1.59 -22.98
C VAL A 25 -2.32 -0.34 -23.64
N ASN A 26 -3.20 0.61 -23.90
CA ASN A 26 -2.83 1.93 -24.37
C ASN A 26 -2.77 2.88 -23.16
N PHE A 27 -1.64 3.58 -23.00
CA PHE A 27 -1.45 4.63 -22.01
C PHE A 27 -1.74 6.03 -22.58
N ASP A 28 -2.34 6.13 -23.76
CA ASP A 28 -2.79 7.41 -24.32
C ASP A 28 -3.67 8.14 -23.32
N THR A 29 -3.09 9.19 -22.75
CA THR A 29 -3.71 10.02 -21.70
C THR A 29 -4.59 11.12 -22.28
N TYR A 30 -4.63 11.24 -23.60
CA TYR A 30 -5.21 12.39 -24.31
C TYR A 30 -6.70 12.26 -24.63
N ASP A 31 -7.27 11.05 -24.61
CA ASP A 31 -8.66 10.83 -24.98
C ASP A 31 -9.30 9.81 -24.05
N VAL A 32 -10.04 10.32 -23.05
CA VAL A 32 -11.41 9.95 -22.63
C VAL A 32 -11.67 10.75 -21.37
N TYR A 33 -12.82 11.44 -21.30
CA TYR A 33 -13.35 11.98 -20.05
C TYR A 33 -13.72 10.80 -19.14
N VAL A 34 -12.74 10.21 -18.47
CA VAL A 34 -12.97 9.13 -17.51
C VAL A 34 -13.54 9.80 -16.27
N LYS A 35 -14.89 9.83 -16.17
CA LYS A 35 -15.59 10.19 -14.94
C LYS A 35 -14.89 9.46 -13.79
N ASN A 36 -14.50 10.18 -12.73
CA ASN A 36 -13.77 9.63 -11.57
C ASN A 36 -14.28 8.22 -11.24
N ILE A 37 -13.47 7.20 -11.55
CA ILE A 37 -13.81 5.81 -11.33
C ILE A 37 -13.32 5.46 -9.93
N GLU A 38 -14.24 5.29 -8.99
CA GLU A 38 -13.90 4.75 -7.69
C GLU A 38 -13.68 3.23 -7.82
N PRO A 39 -12.52 2.70 -7.38
CA PRO A 39 -12.28 1.27 -7.31
C PRO A 39 -13.33 0.59 -6.43
N GLY A 40 -13.94 -0.49 -6.93
CA GLY A 40 -15.01 -1.17 -6.19
C GLY A 40 -14.50 -1.87 -4.94
N ARG A 41 -15.26 -1.82 -3.85
CA ARG A 41 -14.94 -2.44 -2.57
C ARG A 41 -16.07 -3.40 -2.17
N PRO A 42 -15.77 -4.59 -1.64
CA PRO A 42 -16.78 -5.53 -1.15
C PRO A 42 -17.50 -5.00 0.09
N ASP A 43 -18.68 -5.55 0.37
CA ASP A 43 -19.50 -5.21 1.55
C ASP A 43 -18.82 -5.55 2.89
N LYS A 44 -17.84 -6.46 2.87
CA LYS A 44 -17.02 -6.86 4.02
C LYS A 44 -15.54 -6.67 3.70
N PRO A 45 -14.68 -6.34 4.69
CA PRO A 45 -14.95 -6.29 6.13
C PRO A 45 -15.78 -5.08 6.57
N ILE A 46 -16.44 -5.19 7.73
CA ILE A 46 -17.06 -4.04 8.40
C ILE A 46 -15.95 -3.05 8.77
N LEU A 47 -16.07 -1.82 8.29
CA LEU A 47 -15.10 -0.75 8.54
C LEU A 47 -15.45 -0.01 9.83
N ILE A 48 -14.51 0.02 10.76
CA ILE A 48 -14.61 0.68 12.06
C ILE A 48 -13.47 1.69 12.23
N THR A 49 -13.56 2.55 13.25
CA THR A 49 -12.48 3.52 13.49
C THR A 49 -11.22 2.81 13.97
N PRO A 50 -10.00 3.37 13.73
CA PRO A 50 -8.77 2.76 14.21
C PRO A 50 -8.72 2.51 15.72
N LYS A 51 -9.48 3.27 16.53
CA LYS A 51 -9.56 3.11 17.98
C LYS A 51 -10.43 1.91 18.39
N ASP A 52 -11.37 1.53 17.55
CA ASP A 52 -12.33 0.46 17.83
C ASP A 52 -11.83 -0.90 17.35
N VAL A 53 -10.73 -0.94 16.59
CA VAL A 53 -10.11 -2.18 16.10
C VAL A 53 -9.70 -3.06 17.29
N PRO A 54 -10.26 -4.28 17.41
CA PRO A 54 -9.89 -5.19 18.50
C PRO A 54 -8.39 -5.49 18.51
N LYS A 55 -7.83 -5.69 19.71
CA LYS A 55 -6.43 -6.11 19.85
C LYS A 55 -6.25 -7.50 19.26
N ARG A 56 -5.32 -7.62 18.31
CA ARG A 56 -4.98 -8.87 17.62
C ARG A 56 -3.96 -9.64 18.45
N ASN A 57 -4.42 -10.62 19.22
CA ASN A 57 -3.56 -11.40 20.11
C ASN A 57 -2.89 -12.57 19.37
N MET A 58 -1.56 -12.57 19.32
CA MET A 58 -0.78 -13.65 18.67
C MET A 58 -0.80 -14.98 19.42
N THR A 59 -1.33 -15.05 20.65
CA THR A 59 -1.36 -16.29 21.44
C THR A 59 -2.55 -17.20 21.13
N THR A 60 -3.58 -16.72 20.43
CA THR A 60 -4.77 -17.52 20.09
C THR A 60 -4.87 -17.73 18.58
N PRO A 61 -5.46 -18.85 18.11
CA PRO A 61 -5.69 -19.06 16.68
C PRO A 61 -6.51 -17.94 16.03
N GLU A 62 -7.60 -17.51 16.67
CA GLU A 62 -8.45 -16.41 16.19
C GLU A 62 -7.69 -15.08 16.11
N GLY A 63 -6.89 -14.74 17.13
CA GLY A 63 -6.15 -13.49 17.13
C GLY A 63 -5.01 -13.46 16.10
N ARG A 64 -4.42 -14.63 15.78
CA ARG A 64 -3.50 -14.79 14.64
C ARG A 64 -4.22 -14.61 13.31
N ALA A 65 -5.38 -15.26 13.13
CA ALA A 65 -6.20 -15.08 11.92
C ALA A 65 -6.64 -13.61 11.73
N ALA A 66 -7.02 -12.91 12.80
CA ALA A 66 -7.32 -11.48 12.75
C ALA A 66 -6.10 -10.62 12.37
N MET A 67 -4.88 -11.05 12.73
CA MET A 67 -3.63 -10.42 12.27
C MET A 67 -3.42 -10.62 10.77
N VAL A 68 -3.53 -11.86 10.28
CA VAL A 68 -3.40 -12.17 8.84
C VAL A 68 -4.45 -11.43 8.02
N HIS A 69 -5.71 -11.43 8.48
CA HIS A 69 -6.80 -10.66 7.87
C HIS A 69 -6.46 -9.18 7.73
N SER A 70 -5.81 -8.60 8.75
CA SER A 70 -5.45 -7.19 8.68
C SER A 70 -4.38 -6.87 7.64
N PHE A 71 -3.43 -7.78 7.40
CA PHE A 71 -2.48 -7.64 6.29
C PHE A 71 -3.19 -7.81 4.97
N ALA A 72 -4.07 -8.81 4.83
CA ALA A 72 -4.88 -8.96 3.61
C ALA A 72 -5.72 -7.69 3.34
N HIS A 73 -6.20 -7.00 4.38
CA HIS A 73 -6.90 -5.73 4.20
C HIS A 73 -6.00 -4.58 3.77
N ILE A 74 -4.73 -4.57 4.19
CA ILE A 74 -3.74 -3.59 3.70
C ILE A 74 -3.50 -3.83 2.21
N GLU A 75 -3.17 -5.06 1.79
CA GLU A 75 -2.86 -5.34 0.38
C GLU A 75 -4.08 -5.13 -0.52
N PHE A 76 -5.28 -5.49 -0.04
CA PHE A 76 -6.50 -5.19 -0.78
C PHE A 76 -6.72 -3.68 -0.97
N ASN A 77 -6.41 -2.87 0.03
CA ASN A 77 -6.47 -1.42 -0.14
C ASN A 77 -5.38 -0.95 -1.09
N ALA A 78 -4.17 -1.50 -1.05
CA ALA A 78 -3.08 -1.16 -1.98
C ALA A 78 -3.47 -1.42 -3.45
N ILE A 79 -4.10 -2.57 -3.77
CA ILE A 79 -4.70 -2.86 -5.08
C ILE A 79 -5.62 -1.70 -5.53
N ASN A 80 -6.50 -1.24 -4.63
CA ASN A 80 -7.43 -0.15 -4.94
C ASN A 80 -6.74 1.21 -5.05
N LEU A 81 -5.75 1.49 -4.19
CA LEU A 81 -4.98 2.73 -4.21
C LEU A 81 -4.21 2.88 -5.51
N VAL A 82 -3.62 1.79 -6.01
CA VAL A 82 -2.94 1.78 -7.30
C VAL A 82 -3.91 2.04 -8.43
N LEU A 83 -5.07 1.36 -8.45
CA LEU A 83 -6.12 1.61 -9.44
C LEU A 83 -6.60 3.06 -9.42
N ASP A 84 -6.80 3.64 -8.23
CA ASP A 84 -7.16 5.05 -8.07
C ASP A 84 -6.04 5.95 -8.61
N LEU A 85 -4.79 5.71 -8.20
CA LEU A 85 -3.64 6.51 -8.60
C LEU A 85 -3.47 6.58 -10.12
N ILE A 86 -3.39 5.43 -10.79
CA ILE A 86 -3.18 5.38 -12.24
C ILE A 86 -4.38 5.89 -13.03
N SER A 87 -5.60 5.75 -12.47
CA SER A 87 -6.83 6.18 -13.16
C SER A 87 -7.15 7.66 -12.97
N ARG A 88 -6.77 8.22 -11.82
CA ARG A 88 -7.03 9.61 -11.44
C ARG A 88 -5.98 10.56 -11.98
N PHE A 89 -4.70 10.19 -11.87
CA PHE A 89 -3.60 11.08 -12.21
C PHE A 89 -3.08 10.77 -13.62
N ARG A 90 -3.49 11.62 -14.56
CA ARG A 90 -3.15 11.52 -15.99
C ARG A 90 -1.96 12.41 -16.35
N ASN A 91 -1.49 12.29 -17.58
CA ASN A 91 -0.38 13.07 -18.15
C ASN A 91 0.97 12.86 -17.46
N MET A 92 1.20 11.66 -16.92
CA MET A 92 2.51 11.21 -16.48
C MET A 92 3.22 10.44 -17.60
N PRO A 93 4.56 10.31 -17.56
CA PRO A 93 5.28 9.44 -18.49
C PRO A 93 4.75 8.00 -18.44
N GLU A 94 4.84 7.25 -19.54
CA GLU A 94 4.40 5.84 -19.62
C GLU A 94 4.99 4.98 -18.49
N GLU A 95 6.27 5.20 -18.18
CA GLU A 95 6.99 4.52 -17.10
C GLU A 95 6.30 4.64 -15.74
N PHE A 96 5.59 5.75 -15.46
CA PHE A 96 4.83 5.91 -14.22
C PHE A 96 3.75 4.84 -14.11
N TYR A 97 3.00 4.63 -15.20
CA TYR A 97 1.92 3.66 -15.21
C TYR A 97 2.45 2.23 -15.15
N LEU A 98 3.59 1.95 -15.80
CA LEU A 98 4.23 0.64 -15.75
C LEU A 98 4.75 0.30 -14.34
N ASP A 99 5.44 1.25 -13.68
CA ASP A 99 5.90 1.08 -12.30
C ASP A 99 4.73 0.75 -11.36
N TRP A 100 3.63 1.51 -11.45
CA TRP A 100 2.45 1.26 -10.60
C TRP A 100 1.69 -0.01 -10.98
N LEU A 101 1.69 -0.43 -12.25
CA LEU A 101 1.10 -1.71 -12.64
C LEU A 101 1.91 -2.91 -12.14
N GLN A 102 3.22 -2.76 -11.94
CA GLN A 102 4.01 -3.76 -11.22
C GLN A 102 3.54 -3.87 -9.76
N VAL A 103 3.41 -2.75 -9.04
CA VAL A 103 2.85 -2.74 -7.68
C VAL A 103 1.46 -3.39 -7.65
N PHE A 104 0.60 -3.07 -8.62
CA PHE A 104 -0.73 -3.70 -8.72
C PHE A 104 -0.67 -5.23 -8.81
N GLU A 105 0.28 -5.77 -9.58
CA GLU A 105 0.50 -7.21 -9.71
C GLU A 105 0.98 -7.82 -8.39
N GLU A 106 2.00 -7.21 -7.78
CA GLU A 106 2.62 -7.64 -6.52
C GLU A 106 1.58 -7.64 -5.38
N GLU A 107 0.82 -6.57 -5.22
CA GLU A 107 -0.26 -6.44 -4.23
C GLU A 107 -1.40 -7.43 -4.44
N THR A 108 -1.76 -7.71 -5.71
CA THR A 108 -2.75 -8.74 -6.04
C THR A 108 -2.26 -10.12 -5.63
N LYS A 109 -0.96 -10.41 -5.83
CA LYS A 109 -0.33 -11.65 -5.39
C LYS A 109 -0.26 -11.75 -3.87
N HIS A 110 0.16 -10.70 -3.18
CA HIS A 110 0.23 -10.64 -1.71
C HIS A 110 -1.14 -10.89 -1.08
N PHE A 111 -2.17 -10.19 -1.56
CA PHE A 111 -3.54 -10.40 -1.10
C PHE A 111 -3.98 -11.86 -1.20
N LYS A 112 -3.72 -12.50 -2.35
CA LYS A 112 -4.08 -13.90 -2.56
C LYS A 112 -3.37 -14.83 -1.59
N LEU A 113 -2.06 -14.67 -1.40
CA LEU A 113 -1.27 -15.50 -0.47
C LEU A 113 -1.80 -15.39 0.97
N LEU A 114 -2.10 -14.16 1.41
CA LEU A 114 -2.65 -13.90 2.74
C LEU A 114 -4.08 -14.45 2.90
N ARG A 115 -4.94 -14.28 1.88
CA ARG A 115 -6.29 -14.83 1.90
C ARG A 115 -6.29 -16.36 1.91
N GLU A 116 -5.44 -16.99 1.11
CA GLU A 116 -5.27 -18.46 1.12
C GLU A 116 -4.83 -18.96 2.49
N ASN A 117 -3.85 -18.29 3.13
CA ASN A 117 -3.44 -18.62 4.50
C ASN A 117 -4.59 -18.45 5.52
N LEU A 118 -5.43 -17.42 5.34
CA LEU A 118 -6.57 -17.16 6.20
C LEU A 118 -7.65 -18.25 6.05
N ILE A 119 -7.93 -18.68 4.82
CA ILE A 119 -8.85 -19.78 4.48
C ILE A 119 -8.40 -21.08 5.14
N ASP A 120 -7.11 -21.40 5.07
CA ASP A 120 -6.54 -22.58 5.73
C ASP A 120 -6.65 -22.53 7.26
N SER A 121 -6.80 -21.33 7.83
CA SER A 121 -7.03 -21.10 9.25
C SER A 121 -8.53 -21.10 9.62
N GLY A 122 -9.44 -21.34 8.67
CA GLY A 122 -10.88 -21.42 8.90
C GLY A 122 -11.63 -20.08 8.81
N TYR A 123 -11.00 -19.04 8.29
CA TYR A 123 -11.59 -17.69 8.13
C TYR A 123 -11.44 -17.21 6.68
N ASP A 124 -12.14 -16.16 6.27
CA ASP A 124 -11.93 -15.54 4.96
C ASP A 124 -11.77 -14.01 5.11
N TYR A 125 -11.38 -13.35 4.03
CA TYR A 125 -11.39 -11.91 3.95
C TYR A 125 -12.80 -11.37 4.22
N GLY A 126 -12.93 -10.61 5.29
CA GLY A 126 -14.21 -10.07 5.76
C GLY A 126 -14.77 -10.76 7.00
N SER A 127 -14.12 -11.83 7.48
CA SER A 127 -14.46 -12.46 8.77
C SER A 127 -14.22 -11.56 9.98
N PHE A 128 -13.26 -10.63 9.89
CA PHE A 128 -12.94 -9.67 10.94
C PHE A 128 -13.19 -8.23 10.47
N SER A 129 -13.46 -7.33 11.41
CA SER A 129 -13.56 -5.88 11.13
C SER A 129 -12.19 -5.28 10.79
N ALA A 130 -12.18 -4.23 9.97
CA ALA A 130 -10.97 -3.50 9.61
C ALA A 130 -11.18 -1.98 9.72
N HIS A 131 -10.13 -1.18 9.50
CA HIS A 131 -10.24 0.28 9.48
C HIS A 131 -9.77 0.82 8.14
N ASP A 132 -10.33 1.96 7.73
CA ASP A 132 -10.12 2.52 6.40
C ASP A 132 -9.03 3.60 6.34
N GLY A 133 -7.99 3.42 7.15
CA GLY A 133 -7.01 4.49 7.43
C GLY A 133 -6.24 4.95 6.19
N LEU A 134 -5.85 4.01 5.34
CA LEU A 134 -5.10 4.29 4.11
C LEU A 134 -5.97 5.01 3.07
N TRP A 135 -7.20 4.53 2.85
CA TRP A 135 -8.12 5.15 1.90
C TRP A 135 -8.55 6.56 2.33
N ALA A 136 -8.78 6.78 3.63
CA ALA A 136 -9.12 8.10 4.15
C ALA A 136 -8.02 9.15 3.86
N ILE A 137 -6.75 8.75 3.92
CA ILE A 137 -5.61 9.62 3.56
C ILE A 137 -5.52 9.82 2.04
N ALA A 138 -5.77 8.77 1.25
CA ALA A 138 -5.83 8.87 -0.19
C ALA A 138 -6.92 9.85 -0.64
N GLU A 139 -8.08 9.86 0.02
CA GLU A 139 -9.18 10.78 -0.26
C GLU A 139 -8.81 12.24 0.04
N GLN A 140 -8.06 12.49 1.14
CA GLN A 140 -7.55 13.83 1.47
C GLN A 140 -6.57 14.35 0.41
N THR A 141 -5.82 13.46 -0.23
CA THR A 141 -4.78 13.79 -1.24
C THR A 141 -5.27 13.65 -2.69
N LYS A 142 -6.55 13.34 -2.93
CA LYS A 142 -7.09 13.04 -4.27
C LYS A 142 -6.94 14.16 -5.30
N HIS A 143 -6.66 15.38 -4.86
CA HIS A 143 -6.57 16.57 -5.71
C HIS A 143 -5.14 16.90 -6.15
N ASP A 144 -4.13 16.24 -5.57
CA ASP A 144 -2.73 16.56 -5.81
C ASP A 144 -1.86 15.29 -5.81
N LEU A 145 -1.27 14.97 -6.97
CA LEU A 145 -0.43 13.79 -7.14
C LEU A 145 0.84 13.86 -6.28
N LEU A 146 1.44 15.05 -6.12
CA LEU A 146 2.64 15.21 -5.32
C LEU A 146 2.34 14.88 -3.85
N LEU A 147 1.23 15.39 -3.32
CA LEU A 147 0.76 15.05 -1.96
C LEU A 147 0.44 13.55 -1.85
N ARG A 148 -0.24 12.97 -2.84
CA ARG A 148 -0.56 11.54 -2.85
C ARG A 148 0.69 10.68 -2.74
N LEU A 149 1.71 10.96 -3.56
CA LEU A 149 2.97 10.21 -3.58
C LEU A 149 3.81 10.46 -2.33
N ALA A 150 3.75 11.65 -1.73
CA ALA A 150 4.44 11.92 -0.48
C ALA A 150 3.80 11.19 0.70
N VAL A 151 2.46 11.19 0.81
CA VAL A 151 1.79 10.71 2.03
C VAL A 151 1.51 9.22 1.98
N VAL A 152 1.01 8.68 0.87
CA VAL A 152 0.58 7.27 0.81
C VAL A 152 1.80 6.34 0.74
N PRO A 153 2.58 6.27 -0.36
CA PRO A 153 3.65 5.28 -0.45
C PRO A 153 4.86 5.62 0.44
N ARG A 154 5.28 6.90 0.49
CA ARG A 154 6.50 7.26 1.23
C ARG A 154 6.29 7.31 2.75
N ILE A 155 5.10 7.68 3.25
CA ILE A 155 4.89 7.77 4.70
C ILE A 155 4.07 6.62 5.24
N MET A 156 2.89 6.35 4.66
CA MET A 156 1.99 5.36 5.21
C MET A 156 2.44 3.92 4.92
N GLU A 157 2.68 3.59 3.65
CA GLU A 157 3.09 2.23 3.22
C GLU A 157 4.50 1.92 3.72
N ALA A 158 5.43 2.88 3.66
CA ALA A 158 6.78 2.70 4.17
C ALA A 158 6.88 2.38 5.68
N ARG A 159 5.81 2.56 6.47
CA ARG A 159 5.75 2.00 7.85
C ARG A 159 5.81 0.48 7.86
N GLY A 160 5.32 -0.18 6.80
CA GLY A 160 5.49 -1.62 6.56
C GLY A 160 6.96 -2.04 6.68
N LEU A 161 7.87 -1.28 6.06
CA LEU A 161 9.32 -1.54 6.13
C LEU A 161 9.88 -1.54 7.57
N ASP A 162 9.23 -0.79 8.46
CA ASP A 162 9.63 -0.61 9.85
C ASP A 162 9.02 -1.67 10.77
N VAL A 163 7.75 -2.05 10.54
CA VAL A 163 6.98 -2.92 11.45
C VAL A 163 7.01 -4.40 11.08
N THR A 164 7.16 -4.72 9.80
CA THR A 164 7.10 -6.10 9.31
C THR A 164 8.22 -7.00 9.85
N PRO A 165 9.48 -6.55 10.05
CA PRO A 165 10.52 -7.37 10.67
C PRO A 165 10.13 -7.93 12.05
N ASP A 166 9.60 -7.09 12.94
CA ASP A 166 9.14 -7.50 14.27
C ASP A 166 7.92 -8.45 14.21
N LEU A 167 7.14 -8.39 13.13
CA LEU A 167 6.03 -9.33 12.88
C LEU A 167 6.54 -10.68 12.41
N ILE A 168 7.50 -10.70 11.48
CA ILE A 168 8.17 -11.93 11.02
C ILE A 168 8.77 -12.67 12.22
N ASP A 169 9.47 -11.97 13.11
CA ASP A 169 10.04 -12.58 14.33
C ASP A 169 8.96 -13.19 15.23
N ARG A 170 7.80 -12.55 15.38
CA ARG A 170 6.68 -13.08 16.15
C ARG A 170 6.08 -14.35 15.52
N PHE A 171 5.92 -14.41 14.20
CA PHE A 171 5.45 -15.63 13.52
C PHE A 171 6.50 -16.76 13.57
N ARG A 172 7.80 -16.42 13.50
CA ARG A 172 8.89 -17.38 13.67
C ARG A 172 8.90 -18.02 15.06
N GLN A 173 8.63 -17.24 16.12
CA GLN A 173 8.55 -17.75 17.50
C GLN A 173 7.46 -18.81 17.69
N ILE A 174 6.35 -18.71 16.95
CA ILE A 174 5.25 -19.68 16.98
C ILE A 174 5.38 -20.77 15.90
N LYS A 175 6.51 -20.80 15.17
CA LYS A 175 6.83 -21.77 14.11
C LYS A 175 5.81 -21.80 12.98
N ASP A 176 5.29 -20.64 12.61
CA ASP A 176 4.43 -20.48 11.43
C ASP A 176 5.28 -20.13 10.21
N ASP A 177 5.96 -21.13 9.67
CA ASP A 177 6.93 -20.94 8.59
C ASP A 177 6.28 -20.37 7.32
N ARG A 178 5.01 -20.69 7.07
CA ARG A 178 4.27 -20.16 5.91
C ARG A 178 4.04 -18.67 6.03
N MET A 179 3.58 -18.18 7.18
CA MET A 179 3.40 -16.73 7.37
C MET A 179 4.73 -15.98 7.37
N VAL A 180 5.81 -16.58 7.88
CA VAL A 180 7.16 -16.02 7.76
C VAL A 180 7.52 -15.83 6.28
N SER A 181 7.40 -16.86 5.45
CA SER A 181 7.72 -16.75 4.02
C SER A 181 6.86 -15.73 3.27
N ILE A 182 5.56 -15.64 3.59
CA ILE A 182 4.67 -14.65 2.97
C ILE A 182 5.11 -13.22 3.34
N LEU A 183 5.39 -12.95 4.62
CA LEU A 183 5.80 -11.62 5.08
C LEU A 183 7.21 -11.24 4.61
N GLU A 184 8.12 -12.20 4.48
CA GLU A 184 9.46 -11.97 3.91
C GLU A 184 9.37 -11.57 2.43
N LEU A 185 8.52 -12.24 1.64
CA LEU A 185 8.24 -11.86 0.25
C LEU A 185 7.63 -10.44 0.15
N ILE A 186 6.60 -10.17 0.95
CA ILE A 186 5.96 -8.84 0.98
C ILE A 186 7.00 -7.76 1.32
N LEU A 187 7.82 -7.98 2.36
CA LEU A 187 8.84 -7.01 2.77
C LEU A 187 9.90 -6.77 1.68
N GLU A 188 10.26 -7.79 0.91
CA GLU A 188 11.22 -7.65 -0.20
C GLU A 188 10.66 -6.75 -1.31
N GLU A 189 9.41 -6.97 -1.71
CA GLU A 189 8.75 -6.22 -2.79
C GLU A 189 8.33 -4.80 -2.36
N GLU A 190 7.97 -4.62 -1.09
CA GLU A 190 7.57 -3.33 -0.51
C GLU A 190 8.67 -2.26 -0.59
N ILE A 191 9.95 -2.66 -0.61
CA ILE A 191 11.06 -1.72 -0.83
C ILE A 191 10.94 -1.06 -2.22
N GLY A 192 10.55 -1.85 -3.23
CA GLY A 192 10.30 -1.39 -4.60
C GLY A 192 9.09 -0.47 -4.68
N HIS A 193 7.98 -0.83 -4.03
CA HIS A 193 6.76 -0.01 -3.96
C HIS A 193 7.05 1.40 -3.43
N VAL A 194 7.73 1.47 -2.28
CA VAL A 194 8.12 2.74 -1.65
C VAL A 194 9.15 3.50 -2.51
N ASN A 195 10.04 2.79 -3.19
CA ASN A 195 10.99 3.39 -4.13
C ASN A 195 10.28 4.10 -5.30
N PHE A 196 9.27 3.47 -5.90
CA PHE A 196 8.46 4.11 -6.95
C PHE A 196 7.76 5.37 -6.44
N GLY A 197 7.21 5.33 -5.22
CA GLY A 197 6.69 6.53 -4.56
C GLY A 197 7.74 7.65 -4.47
N THR A 198 8.96 7.32 -4.05
CA THR A 198 10.08 8.27 -3.96
C THR A 198 10.52 8.81 -5.32
N LYS A 199 10.67 7.94 -6.32
CA LYS A 199 11.06 8.28 -7.70
C LYS A 199 10.12 9.33 -8.29
N TRP A 200 8.81 9.05 -8.26
CA TRP A 200 7.81 9.91 -8.88
C TRP A 200 7.53 11.19 -8.08
N TYR A 201 7.63 11.14 -6.75
CA TYR A 201 7.61 12.34 -5.91
C TYR A 201 8.74 13.31 -6.31
N ARG A 202 9.98 12.81 -6.41
CA ARG A 202 11.14 13.64 -6.80
C ARG A 202 11.03 14.16 -8.23
N TYR A 203 10.55 13.35 -9.15
CA TYR A 203 10.26 13.77 -10.53
C TYR A 203 9.33 14.99 -10.56
N LEU A 204 8.24 14.97 -9.78
CA LEU A 204 7.29 16.08 -9.71
C LEU A 204 7.89 17.31 -9.02
N CYS A 205 8.62 17.15 -7.91
CA CYS A 205 9.33 18.27 -7.29
C CYS A 205 10.27 18.96 -8.30
N GLN A 206 11.02 18.19 -9.08
CA GLN A 206 11.91 18.74 -10.11
C GLN A 206 11.11 19.48 -11.19
N LYS A 207 10.01 18.90 -11.69
CA LYS A 207 9.13 19.52 -12.69
C LYS A 207 8.49 20.83 -12.19
N MET A 208 8.26 20.93 -10.89
CA MET A 208 7.69 22.10 -10.21
C MET A 208 8.76 23.07 -9.68
N HIS A 209 10.04 22.81 -9.91
CA HIS A 209 11.16 23.60 -9.38
C HIS A 209 11.15 23.75 -7.85
N GLN A 210 10.73 22.71 -7.13
CA GLN A 210 10.70 22.64 -5.66
C GLN A 210 11.83 21.77 -5.13
N ASN A 211 12.36 22.12 -3.95
CA ASN A 211 13.27 21.24 -3.22
C ASN A 211 12.46 20.06 -2.64
N PRO A 212 12.81 18.81 -2.99
CA PRO A 212 12.04 17.65 -2.55
C PRO A 212 12.10 17.40 -1.04
N GLU A 213 13.22 17.72 -0.38
CA GLU A 213 13.39 17.52 1.06
C GLU A 213 12.56 18.55 1.85
N ASP A 214 12.67 19.82 1.51
CA ASP A 214 11.92 20.90 2.18
C ASP A 214 10.42 20.66 2.01
N ARG A 215 9.99 20.37 0.79
CA ARG A 215 8.58 20.07 0.50
C ARG A 215 8.08 18.84 1.24
N PHE A 216 8.94 17.84 1.45
CA PHE A 216 8.55 16.63 2.19
C PHE A 216 8.31 16.94 3.67
N LYS A 217 9.17 17.76 4.28
CA LYS A 217 9.00 18.24 5.66
C LYS A 217 7.71 19.04 5.83
N GLU A 218 7.41 19.94 4.89
CA GLU A 218 6.15 20.70 4.89
C GLU A 218 4.93 19.76 4.90
N ILE A 219 4.90 18.79 3.98
CA ILE A 219 3.80 17.83 3.85
C ILE A 219 3.64 16.98 5.12
N ILE A 220 4.74 16.53 5.72
CA ILE A 220 4.71 15.78 6.98
C ILE A 220 4.05 16.60 8.09
N ASN A 221 4.44 17.86 8.24
CA ASN A 221 3.87 18.73 9.27
C ASN A 221 2.39 19.02 9.06
N GLU A 222 1.94 19.09 7.79
CA GLU A 222 0.54 19.32 7.45
C GLU A 222 -0.33 18.06 7.70
N PHE A 223 0.10 16.90 7.22
CA PHE A 223 -0.73 15.69 7.21
C PHE A 223 -0.54 14.79 8.43
N LEU A 224 0.61 14.89 9.11
CA LEU A 224 0.99 13.97 10.18
C LEU A 224 1.62 14.67 11.40
N PRO A 225 1.00 15.75 11.94
CA PRO A 225 1.56 16.54 13.05
C PRO A 225 1.69 15.78 14.38
N SER A 226 1.21 14.53 14.46
CA SER A 226 1.28 13.68 15.67
C SER A 226 1.72 12.25 15.36
N ALA A 227 2.29 12.01 14.19
CA ALA A 227 2.85 10.69 13.87
C ALA A 227 4.10 10.46 14.73
N LYS A 228 4.04 9.45 15.60
CA LYS A 228 5.21 8.99 16.36
C LYS A 228 5.87 7.84 15.62
N THR A 229 7.12 8.02 15.20
CA THR A 229 7.87 6.92 14.58
C THR A 229 8.72 6.23 15.64
N LYS A 230 8.33 5.01 16.08
CA LYS A 230 9.04 4.33 17.18
C LYS A 230 10.43 3.83 16.77
N ARG A 231 10.56 3.24 15.59
CA ARG A 231 11.80 2.66 15.09
C ARG A 231 11.76 2.68 13.57
N ILE A 232 12.74 3.32 12.94
CA ILE A 232 12.85 3.38 11.48
C ILE A 232 13.85 2.33 11.02
N ASN A 233 13.46 1.50 10.05
CA ASN A 233 14.35 0.60 9.35
C ASN A 233 15.19 1.38 8.33
N GLN A 234 16.28 1.98 8.81
CA GLN A 234 17.11 2.88 8.00
C GLN A 234 17.62 2.21 6.71
N SER A 235 18.06 0.95 6.79
CA SER A 235 18.57 0.20 5.64
C SER A 235 17.50 0.03 4.55
N ALA A 236 16.28 -0.37 4.93
CA ALA A 236 15.17 -0.51 3.99
C ALA A 236 14.73 0.85 3.41
N ARG A 237 14.64 1.89 4.25
CA ARG A 237 14.29 3.25 3.81
C ARG A 237 15.30 3.82 2.81
N LEU A 238 16.60 3.65 3.05
CA LEU A 238 17.65 4.08 2.12
C LEU A 238 17.53 3.34 0.77
N LYS A 239 17.29 2.03 0.78
CA LYS A 239 17.03 1.25 -0.44
C LYS A 239 15.76 1.71 -1.17
N ALA A 240 14.74 2.10 -0.41
CA ALA A 240 13.50 2.69 -0.92
C ALA A 240 13.66 4.15 -1.38
N GLY A 241 14.90 4.66 -1.44
CA GLY A 241 15.23 5.96 -2.00
C GLY A 241 15.19 7.12 -1.01
N PHE A 242 14.94 6.90 0.28
CA PHE A 242 15.10 7.98 1.26
C PHE A 242 16.56 8.43 1.33
N ILE A 243 16.78 9.72 1.60
CA ILE A 243 18.10 10.21 2.00
C ILE A 243 18.21 10.29 3.52
N GLN A 244 19.44 10.33 4.03
CA GLN A 244 19.70 10.31 5.47
C GLN A 244 19.00 11.47 6.20
N SER A 245 19.01 12.67 5.64
CA SER A 245 18.34 13.84 6.25
C SER A 245 16.83 13.68 6.39
N GLU A 246 16.16 12.99 5.44
CA GLU A 246 14.74 12.65 5.54
C GLU A 246 14.48 11.64 6.67
N ILE A 247 15.34 10.62 6.78
CA ILE A 247 15.23 9.60 7.83
C ILE A 247 15.46 10.21 9.21
N ASP A 248 16.49 11.04 9.35
CA ASP A 248 16.81 11.73 10.59
C ASP A 248 15.65 12.64 11.00
N TYR A 249 15.07 13.38 10.06
CA TYR A 249 13.89 14.20 10.32
C TYR A 249 12.68 13.37 10.80
N LEU A 250 12.38 12.26 10.13
CA LEU A 250 11.30 11.35 10.52
C LEU A 250 11.53 10.71 11.91
N ALA A 251 12.78 10.58 12.33
CA ALA A 251 13.12 10.10 13.67
C ALA A 251 12.90 11.16 14.77
N THR A 252 12.71 12.44 14.40
CA THR A 252 12.47 13.53 15.36
C THR A 252 11.00 13.80 15.69
N ILE A 253 10.08 13.18 14.95
CA ILE A 253 8.62 13.36 15.08
C ILE A 253 7.95 12.13 15.73
#